data_AF-A0A350MS15-F1
#
_entry.id   AF-A0A350MS15-F1
#
_cell.length_a   1.000
_cell.length_b   1.000
_cell.length_c   1.000
_cell.angle_alpha   90.00
_cell.angle_beta   90.00
_cell.angle_gamma   90.00
#
_symmetry.space_group_name_H-M   'P 1'
#
loop_
_entity.id
_entity.type
_entity.pdbx_description
1 polymer ?
#
loop_
_entity_poly.entity_id
_entity_poly.type
_entity_poly.pdbx_seq_one_letter_code
_entity_poly.pdbx_strand_id
1 'polypeptide(L)'
;MHYKNLSLISLFIAAFFLFSCSNKQENLKNEISTVEQHIFNDTTGEVVTQKAEKTIELYNQYIQNYPHDSLSAEYLYRAAQLSTAIGKYEEAIGFYDKLMSSFPQVSKAAEALFMKAFVYDNYLHRYDKAREYYTQFIQKYPNHDLRQDAEKSIQFLGKSNAEIIQLLQSNSNNAQEGKTQN
;
A
#
# COMPACT_ATOMS: atom_id res chain seq x y z
N MET A 1 -46.22 -24.25 -22.10
CA MET A 1 -45.25 -23.50 -22.94
C MET A 1 -44.99 -22.06 -22.46
N HIS A 2 -45.04 -21.75 -21.15
CA HIS A 2 -44.90 -20.36 -20.66
C HIS A 2 -43.49 -19.99 -20.14
N TYR A 3 -42.57 -20.94 -20.03
CA TYR A 3 -41.26 -20.72 -19.37
C TYR A 3 -40.20 -20.10 -20.29
N LYS A 4 -40.35 -20.22 -21.63
CA LYS A 4 -39.35 -19.72 -22.59
C LYS A 4 -39.27 -18.19 -22.66
N ASN A 5 -40.40 -17.49 -22.54
CA ASN A 5 -40.42 -16.02 -22.60
C ASN A 5 -39.96 -15.37 -21.29
N LEU A 6 -40.19 -16.02 -20.14
CA LEU A 6 -39.72 -15.54 -18.84
C LEU A 6 -38.18 -15.60 -18.74
N SER A 7 -37.57 -16.63 -19.34
CA SER A 7 -36.11 -16.80 -19.43
C SER A 7 -35.40 -15.76 -20.31
N LEU A 8 -36.07 -15.22 -21.32
CA LEU A 8 -35.53 -14.18 -22.21
C LEU A 8 -35.60 -12.80 -21.54
N ILE A 9 -36.68 -12.49 -20.82
CA ILE A 9 -36.84 -11.24 -20.07
C ILE A 9 -35.82 -11.16 -18.92
N SER A 10 -35.55 -12.27 -18.22
CA SER A 10 -34.50 -12.32 -17.20
C SER A 10 -33.09 -12.09 -17.78
N LEU A 11 -32.84 -12.53 -19.01
CA LEU A 11 -31.56 -12.31 -19.70
C LEU A 11 -31.38 -10.84 -20.11
N PHE A 12 -32.47 -10.18 -20.54
CA PHE A 12 -32.46 -8.75 -20.91
C PHE A 12 -32.27 -7.82 -19.71
N ILE A 13 -32.88 -8.13 -18.55
CA ILE A 13 -32.70 -7.34 -17.32
C ILE A 13 -31.25 -7.45 -16.82
N ALA A 14 -30.67 -8.65 -16.84
CA ALA A 14 -29.27 -8.85 -16.45
C ALA A 14 -28.29 -8.02 -17.29
N ALA A 15 -28.52 -7.90 -18.60
CA ALA A 15 -27.68 -7.10 -19.49
C ALA A 15 -27.74 -5.58 -19.19
N PHE A 16 -28.88 -5.05 -18.76
CA PHE A 16 -29.04 -3.62 -18.43
C PHE A 16 -28.32 -3.23 -17.14
N PHE A 17 -28.33 -4.13 -16.13
CA PHE A 17 -27.59 -3.91 -14.89
C PHE A 17 -26.08 -3.93 -15.10
N LEU A 18 -25.57 -4.81 -15.97
CA LEU A 18 -24.14 -4.87 -16.29
C LEU A 18 -23.65 -3.58 -16.98
N PHE A 19 -24.42 -3.03 -17.92
CA PHE A 19 -24.06 -1.78 -18.63
C PHE A 19 -24.06 -0.54 -17.72
N SER A 20 -24.99 -0.47 -16.76
CA SER A 20 -25.03 0.64 -15.80
C SER A 20 -23.86 0.58 -14.82
N CYS A 21 -23.51 -0.62 -14.35
CA CYS A 21 -22.36 -0.83 -13.47
C CYS A 21 -21.04 -0.47 -14.16
N SER A 22 -20.83 -0.89 -15.41
CA SER A 22 -19.59 -0.55 -16.13
C SER A 22 -19.43 0.95 -16.35
N ASN A 23 -20.53 1.67 -16.64
CA ASN A 23 -20.47 3.13 -16.82
C ASN A 23 -20.12 3.86 -15.52
N LYS A 24 -20.68 3.45 -14.39
CA LYS A 24 -20.35 4.02 -13.07
C LYS A 24 -18.89 3.76 -12.68
N GLN A 25 -18.38 2.57 -12.99
CA GLN A 25 -17.01 2.20 -12.70
C GLN A 25 -16.02 3.06 -13.49
N GLU A 26 -16.29 3.26 -14.78
CA GLU A 26 -15.46 4.08 -15.65
C GLU A 26 -15.48 5.55 -15.24
N ASN A 27 -16.65 6.10 -14.90
CA ASN A 27 -16.76 7.48 -14.41
C ASN A 27 -15.92 7.71 -13.15
N LEU A 28 -15.93 6.76 -12.21
CA LEU A 28 -15.14 6.87 -10.98
C LEU A 28 -13.63 6.77 -11.26
N LYS A 29 -13.20 5.91 -12.20
CA LYS A 29 -11.80 5.87 -12.66
C LYS A 29 -11.35 7.20 -13.25
N ASN A 30 -12.20 7.82 -14.08
CA ASN A 30 -11.89 9.11 -14.71
C ASN A 30 -11.78 10.25 -13.69
N GLU A 31 -12.66 10.26 -12.68
CA GLU A 31 -12.60 11.23 -11.59
C GLU A 31 -11.32 11.06 -10.77
N ILE A 32 -10.97 9.81 -10.41
CA ILE A 32 -9.71 9.48 -9.75
C ILE A 32 -8.51 9.94 -10.58
N SER A 33 -8.47 9.63 -11.87
CA SER A 33 -7.37 10.03 -12.75
C SER A 33 -7.22 11.56 -12.82
N THR A 34 -8.33 12.30 -12.76
CA THR A 34 -8.31 13.76 -12.80
C THR A 34 -7.69 14.32 -11.51
N VAL A 35 -8.12 13.85 -10.34
CA VAL A 35 -7.56 14.34 -9.07
C VAL A 35 -6.10 13.94 -8.89
N GLU A 36 -5.70 12.74 -9.34
CA GLU A 36 -4.30 12.30 -9.33
C GLU A 36 -3.41 13.26 -10.14
N GLN A 37 -3.81 13.65 -11.35
CA GLN A 37 -3.06 14.61 -12.17
C GLN A 37 -2.86 15.96 -11.49
N HIS A 38 -3.82 16.39 -10.68
CA HIS A 38 -3.78 17.69 -10.00
C HIS A 38 -3.05 17.66 -8.65
N ILE A 39 -2.78 16.48 -8.07
CA ILE A 39 -1.96 16.37 -6.85
C ILE A 39 -0.47 16.60 -7.17
N PHE A 40 0.04 16.08 -8.28
CA PHE A 40 1.47 16.11 -8.59
C PHE A 40 2.00 17.48 -9.06
N ASN A 41 1.11 18.44 -9.33
CA ASN A 41 1.48 19.76 -9.87
C ASN A 41 1.49 20.90 -8.82
N ASP A 42 1.08 20.64 -7.59
CA ASP A 42 0.90 21.67 -6.56
C ASP A 42 2.04 21.73 -5.55
N THR A 43 2.36 22.95 -5.08
CA THR A 43 3.56 23.23 -4.27
C THR A 43 3.28 23.65 -2.82
N THR A 44 2.02 23.84 -2.40
CA THR A 44 1.67 24.33 -1.06
C THR A 44 1.05 23.23 -0.18
N GLY A 45 1.53 23.09 1.07
CA GLY A 45 1.19 21.94 1.93
C GLY A 45 -0.29 21.77 2.28
N GLU A 46 -1.03 22.86 2.50
CA GLU A 46 -2.47 22.81 2.85
C GLU A 46 -3.32 22.34 1.65
N VAL A 47 -3.04 22.87 0.46
CA VAL A 47 -3.75 22.49 -0.78
C VAL A 47 -3.45 21.03 -1.13
N VAL A 48 -2.19 20.60 -0.96
CA VAL A 48 -1.79 19.19 -1.15
C VAL A 48 -2.55 18.27 -0.21
N THR A 49 -2.74 18.67 1.07
CA THR A 49 -3.47 17.86 2.05
C THR A 49 -4.94 17.70 1.66
N GLN A 50 -5.64 18.79 1.31
CA GLN A 50 -7.04 18.73 0.91
C GLN A 50 -7.25 17.88 -0.36
N LYS A 51 -6.38 18.04 -1.37
CA LYS A 51 -6.44 17.23 -2.59
C LYS A 51 -6.16 15.76 -2.31
N ALA A 52 -5.21 15.48 -1.43
CA ALA A 52 -4.87 14.13 -1.00
C ALA A 52 -6.07 13.46 -0.32
N GLU A 53 -6.73 14.15 0.62
CA GLU A 53 -7.94 13.67 1.28
C GLU A 53 -9.06 13.39 0.28
N LYS A 54 -9.29 14.29 -0.67
CA LYS A 54 -10.28 14.07 -1.72
C LYS A 54 -9.99 12.83 -2.55
N THR A 55 -8.71 12.59 -2.84
CA THR A 55 -8.28 11.43 -3.62
C THR A 55 -8.44 10.13 -2.83
N ILE A 56 -8.11 10.14 -1.53
CA ILE A 56 -8.36 9.01 -0.62
C ILE A 56 -9.86 8.70 -0.53
N GLU A 57 -10.72 9.72 -0.50
CA GLU A 57 -12.18 9.54 -0.53
C GLU A 57 -12.62 8.78 -1.79
N LEU A 58 -12.13 9.19 -2.96
CA LEU A 58 -12.48 8.55 -4.23
C LEU A 58 -11.94 7.12 -4.34
N TYR A 59 -10.72 6.86 -3.87
CA TYR A 59 -10.20 5.50 -3.71
C TYR A 59 -11.12 4.65 -2.84
N ASN A 60 -11.52 5.16 -1.68
CA ASN A 60 -12.43 4.46 -0.78
C ASN A 60 -13.77 4.14 -1.43
N GLN A 61 -14.36 5.09 -2.15
CA GLN A 61 -15.60 4.85 -2.90
C GLN A 61 -15.41 3.75 -3.94
N TYR A 62 -14.29 3.74 -4.65
CA TYR A 62 -14.00 2.69 -5.63
C TYR A 62 -13.86 1.31 -4.98
N ILE A 63 -13.08 1.23 -3.90
CA ILE A 63 -12.85 -0.01 -3.15
C ILE A 63 -14.16 -0.57 -2.58
N GLN A 64 -15.06 0.29 -2.12
CA GLN A 64 -16.37 -0.12 -1.61
C GLN A 64 -17.30 -0.63 -2.73
N ASN A 65 -17.31 0.05 -3.87
CA ASN A 65 -18.19 -0.29 -4.99
C ASN A 65 -17.68 -1.48 -5.82
N TYR A 66 -16.37 -1.68 -5.89
CA TYR A 66 -15.71 -2.69 -6.73
C TYR A 66 -14.66 -3.50 -5.93
N PRO A 67 -15.05 -4.17 -4.82
CA PRO A 67 -14.10 -4.77 -3.87
C PRO A 67 -13.30 -5.96 -4.43
N HIS A 68 -13.70 -6.53 -5.56
CA HIS A 68 -13.00 -7.65 -6.22
C HIS A 68 -12.22 -7.23 -7.47
N ASP A 69 -12.27 -5.95 -7.85
CA ASP A 69 -11.44 -5.45 -8.94
C ASP A 69 -9.98 -5.41 -8.49
N SER A 70 -9.09 -5.92 -9.34
CA SER A 70 -7.63 -5.79 -9.19
C SER A 70 -7.18 -4.35 -8.92
N LEU A 71 -7.88 -3.34 -9.46
CA LEU A 71 -7.57 -1.94 -9.26
C LEU A 71 -7.86 -1.48 -7.83
N SER A 72 -8.79 -2.13 -7.11
CA SER A 72 -9.01 -1.84 -5.69
C SER A 72 -7.79 -2.18 -4.84
N ALA A 73 -6.99 -3.17 -5.24
CA ALA A 73 -5.72 -3.46 -4.59
C ALA A 73 -4.71 -2.32 -4.78
N GLU A 74 -4.64 -1.77 -5.99
CA GLU A 74 -3.79 -0.62 -6.31
C GLU A 74 -4.24 0.63 -5.53
N TYR A 75 -5.54 0.90 -5.47
CA TYR A 75 -6.08 2.04 -4.71
C TYR A 75 -5.91 1.91 -3.21
N LEU A 76 -5.97 0.69 -2.64
CA LEU A 76 -5.62 0.49 -1.23
C LEU A 76 -4.16 0.84 -0.98
N TYR A 77 -3.25 0.41 -1.85
CA TYR A 77 -1.83 0.72 -1.72
C TYR A 77 -1.57 2.24 -1.83
N ARG A 78 -2.14 2.90 -2.86
CA ARG A 78 -2.01 4.35 -3.05
C ARG A 78 -2.65 5.16 -1.93
N ALA A 79 -3.80 4.74 -1.42
CA ALA A 79 -4.45 5.38 -0.28
C ALA A 79 -3.54 5.33 0.96
N ALA A 80 -2.87 4.20 1.20
CA ALA A 80 -1.92 4.07 2.29
C ALA A 80 -0.70 5.00 2.14
N GLN A 81 -0.11 5.05 0.95
CA GLN A 81 1.02 5.94 0.66
C GLN A 81 0.64 7.41 0.81
N LEU A 82 -0.52 7.79 0.28
CA LEU A 82 -1.01 9.17 0.34
C LEU A 82 -1.36 9.58 1.77
N SER A 83 -2.00 8.69 2.53
CA SER A 83 -2.28 8.89 3.96
C SER A 83 -1.00 9.07 4.77
N THR A 84 0.05 8.29 4.45
CA THR A 84 1.38 8.44 5.06
C THR A 84 1.97 9.81 4.75
N ALA A 85 1.90 10.25 3.49
CA ALA A 85 2.44 11.53 3.05
C ALA A 85 1.78 12.74 3.74
N ILE A 86 0.50 12.65 4.09
CA ILE A 86 -0.25 13.70 4.80
C ILE A 86 -0.32 13.52 6.32
N GLY A 87 0.47 12.62 6.89
CA GLY A 87 0.57 12.44 8.34
C GLY A 87 -0.54 11.60 8.99
N LYS A 88 -1.41 10.96 8.20
CA LYS A 88 -2.48 10.07 8.69
C LYS A 88 -1.98 8.63 8.79
N TYR A 89 -1.03 8.40 9.68
CA TYR A 89 -0.28 7.14 9.77
C TYR A 89 -1.15 5.93 10.15
N GLU A 90 -2.08 6.10 11.07
CA GLU A 90 -3.02 5.05 11.50
C GLU A 90 -3.96 4.66 10.36
N GLU A 91 -4.42 5.65 9.57
CA GLU A 91 -5.24 5.41 8.39
C GLU A 91 -4.43 4.64 7.32
N ALA A 92 -3.17 5.04 7.11
CA ALA A 92 -2.26 4.35 6.21
C ALA A 92 -2.08 2.87 6.58
N ILE A 93 -1.88 2.58 7.88
CA ILE A 93 -1.79 1.21 8.39
C ILE A 93 -3.09 0.44 8.10
N GLY A 94 -4.26 1.06 8.31
CA GLY A 94 -5.55 0.46 8.00
C GLY A 94 -5.70 0.08 6.53
N PHE A 95 -5.23 0.92 5.61
CA PHE A 95 -5.23 0.62 4.18
C PHE A 95 -4.28 -0.54 3.82
N TYR A 96 -3.07 -0.58 4.38
CA TYR A 96 -2.16 -1.71 4.19
C TYR A 96 -2.74 -3.02 4.72
N ASP A 97 -3.40 -3.00 5.89
CA ASP A 97 -4.05 -4.17 6.47
C ASP A 97 -5.21 -4.68 5.61
N LYS A 98 -6.01 -3.75 5.06
CA LYS A 98 -7.08 -4.09 4.13
C LYS A 98 -6.54 -4.64 2.81
N LEU A 99 -5.41 -4.16 2.31
CA LEU A 99 -4.75 -4.72 1.12
C LEU A 99 -4.32 -6.17 1.36
N MET A 100 -3.60 -6.41 2.46
CA MET A 100 -3.08 -7.74 2.78
C MET A 100 -4.18 -8.77 3.04
N SER A 101 -5.32 -8.35 3.61
CA SER A 101 -6.45 -9.23 3.91
C SER A 101 -7.35 -9.49 2.69
N SER A 102 -7.64 -8.47 1.88
CA SER A 102 -8.53 -8.60 0.72
C SER A 102 -7.83 -9.13 -0.53
N PHE A 103 -6.52 -8.86 -0.69
CA PHE A 103 -5.76 -9.22 -1.88
C PHE A 103 -4.42 -9.90 -1.55
N PRO A 104 -4.41 -11.01 -0.79
CA PRO A 104 -3.17 -11.60 -0.25
C PRO A 104 -2.16 -12.10 -1.30
N GLN A 105 -2.60 -12.28 -2.55
CA GLN A 105 -1.81 -12.87 -3.65
C GLN A 105 -1.20 -11.83 -4.60
N VAL A 106 -1.57 -10.55 -4.50
CA VAL A 106 -0.96 -9.52 -5.36
C VAL A 106 0.42 -9.17 -4.83
N SER A 107 1.36 -8.84 -5.72
CA SER A 107 2.74 -8.49 -5.32
C SER A 107 2.77 -7.35 -4.28
N LYS A 108 1.88 -6.36 -4.42
CA LYS A 108 1.74 -5.24 -3.48
C LYS A 108 1.37 -5.67 -2.06
N ALA A 109 0.80 -6.86 -1.84
CA ALA A 109 0.48 -7.31 -0.48
C ALA A 109 1.75 -7.60 0.34
N ALA A 110 2.82 -8.09 -0.30
CA ALA A 110 4.11 -8.27 0.35
C ALA A 110 4.73 -6.90 0.69
N GLU A 111 4.74 -6.00 -0.29
CA GLU A 111 5.24 -4.63 -0.13
C GLU A 111 4.48 -3.87 0.97
N ALA A 112 3.16 -4.01 1.06
CA ALA A 112 2.34 -3.41 2.11
C ALA A 112 2.75 -3.84 3.53
N LEU A 113 3.18 -5.08 3.74
CA LEU A 113 3.67 -5.53 5.04
C LEU A 113 4.96 -4.80 5.42
N PHE A 114 5.88 -4.66 4.46
CA PHE A 114 7.10 -3.87 4.65
C PHE A 114 6.77 -2.40 4.93
N MET A 115 5.89 -1.79 4.13
CA MET A 115 5.52 -0.39 4.28
C MET A 115 4.78 -0.11 5.59
N LYS A 116 3.96 -1.05 6.08
CA LYS A 116 3.36 -0.97 7.41
C LYS A 116 4.42 -0.92 8.51
N ALA A 117 5.45 -1.77 8.43
CA ALA A 117 6.58 -1.73 9.36
C ALA A 117 7.35 -0.40 9.27
N PHE A 118 7.57 0.09 8.04
CA PHE A 118 8.19 1.39 7.78
C PHE A 118 7.43 2.54 8.42
N VAL A 119 6.10 2.53 8.38
CA VAL A 119 5.29 3.58 9.01
C VAL A 119 5.43 3.56 10.53
N TYR A 120 5.43 2.37 11.15
CA TYR A 120 5.68 2.25 12.58
C TYR A 120 7.08 2.73 12.99
N ASP A 121 8.08 2.46 12.17
CA ASP A 121 9.47 2.83 12.41
C ASP A 121 9.68 4.35 12.32
N ASN A 122 9.34 4.91 11.16
CA ASN A 122 9.79 6.25 10.76
C ASN A 122 8.85 7.37 11.21
N TYR A 123 7.56 7.09 11.39
CA TYR A 123 6.57 8.13 11.69
C TYR A 123 5.95 7.99 13.08
N LEU A 124 5.64 6.75 13.51
CA LEU A 124 5.04 6.52 14.82
C LEU A 124 6.07 6.21 15.91
N HIS A 125 7.33 5.98 15.55
CA HIS A 125 8.43 5.63 16.46
C HIS A 125 8.10 4.46 17.40
N ARG A 126 7.28 3.53 16.91
CA ARG A 126 6.86 2.32 17.58
C ARG A 126 7.73 1.16 17.14
N TYR A 127 8.97 1.19 17.62
CA TYR A 127 10.01 0.26 17.22
C TYR A 127 9.69 -1.22 17.57
N ASP A 128 8.86 -1.46 18.59
CA ASP A 128 8.31 -2.77 18.92
C ASP A 128 7.50 -3.34 17.74
N LYS A 129 6.58 -2.54 17.20
CA LYS A 129 5.74 -2.93 16.05
C LYS A 129 6.51 -2.95 14.75
N ALA A 130 7.41 -2.00 14.53
CA ALA A 130 8.28 -2.02 13.37
C ALA A 130 9.07 -3.33 13.30
N ARG A 131 9.70 -3.74 14.42
CA ARG A 131 10.43 -5.01 14.52
C ARG A 131 9.52 -6.21 14.25
N GLU A 132 8.34 -6.22 14.85
CA GLU A 132 7.35 -7.29 14.66
C GLU A 132 7.03 -7.48 13.17
N TYR A 133 6.65 -6.40 12.47
CA TYR A 133 6.21 -6.51 11.08
C TYR A 133 7.36 -6.69 10.08
N TYR A 134 8.54 -6.10 10.30
CA TYR A 134 9.71 -6.41 9.49
C TYR A 134 10.14 -7.88 9.65
N THR A 135 10.06 -8.44 10.86
CA THR A 135 10.36 -9.85 11.09
C THR A 135 9.36 -10.76 10.38
N GLN A 136 8.06 -10.44 10.46
CA GLN A 136 7.02 -11.15 9.71
C GLN A 136 7.27 -11.09 8.20
N PHE A 137 7.67 -9.93 7.68
CA PHE A 137 8.01 -9.76 6.26
C PHE A 137 9.16 -10.69 5.83
N ILE A 138 10.27 -10.71 6.57
CA ILE A 138 11.43 -11.57 6.27
C ILE A 138 11.05 -13.05 6.30
N GLN A 139 10.21 -13.47 7.26
CA GLN A 139 9.76 -14.86 7.39
C GLN A 139 8.80 -15.27 6.26
N LYS A 140 7.86 -14.39 5.90
CA LYS A 140 6.83 -14.69 4.90
C LYS A 140 7.34 -14.55 3.46
N TYR A 141 8.31 -13.66 3.24
CA TYR A 141 8.81 -13.31 1.91
C TYR A 141 10.35 -13.38 1.84
N PRO A 142 10.95 -14.57 2.05
CA PRO A 142 12.40 -14.73 2.17
C PRO A 142 13.19 -14.43 0.88
N ASN A 143 12.53 -14.34 -0.27
CA ASN A 143 13.15 -14.05 -1.57
C ASN A 143 12.73 -12.69 -2.14
N HIS A 144 12.04 -11.85 -1.37
CA HIS A 144 11.59 -10.54 -1.85
C HIS A 144 12.74 -9.53 -1.84
N ASP A 145 12.75 -8.63 -2.82
CA ASP A 145 13.83 -7.64 -3.02
C ASP A 145 14.09 -6.79 -1.77
N LEU A 146 13.03 -6.32 -1.11
CA LEU A 146 13.08 -5.58 0.16
C LEU A 146 13.52 -6.39 1.41
N ARG A 147 13.85 -7.68 1.30
CA ARG A 147 14.24 -8.48 2.48
C ARG A 147 15.47 -7.90 3.17
N GLN A 148 16.50 -7.57 2.41
CA GLN A 148 17.73 -7.03 2.98
C GLN A 148 17.51 -5.66 3.64
N ASP A 149 16.60 -4.86 3.08
CA ASP A 149 16.22 -3.58 3.68
C ASP A 149 15.49 -3.79 5.00
N ALA A 150 14.59 -4.77 5.10
CA ALA A 150 13.91 -5.10 6.35
C ALA A 150 14.90 -5.54 7.43
N GLU A 151 15.90 -6.36 7.06
CA GLU A 151 16.96 -6.80 7.97
C GLU A 151 17.79 -5.62 8.50
N LYS A 152 18.14 -4.67 7.63
CA LYS A 152 18.85 -3.45 8.02
C LYS A 152 17.99 -2.54 8.89
N SER A 153 16.73 -2.32 8.52
CA SER A 153 15.79 -1.53 9.33
C SER A 153 15.73 -2.06 10.76
N ILE A 154 15.56 -3.37 10.94
CA ILE A 154 15.57 -4.04 12.26
C ILE A 154 16.83 -3.73 13.09
N GLN A 155 18.00 -3.67 12.45
CA GLN A 155 19.27 -3.34 13.10
C GLN A 155 19.34 -1.88 13.54
N PHE A 156 18.70 -0.98 12.79
CA PHE A 156 18.75 0.47 13.02
C PHE A 156 17.62 1.02 13.88
N LEU A 157 16.56 0.23 14.14
CA LEU A 157 15.42 0.65 14.96
C LEU A 157 15.84 1.31 16.28
N GLY A 158 15.37 2.55 16.50
CA GLY A 158 15.58 3.32 17.71
C GLY A 158 17.02 3.76 17.96
N LYS A 159 17.94 3.57 17.01
CA LYS A 159 19.34 4.00 17.13
C LYS A 159 19.51 5.44 16.71
N SER A 160 20.43 6.12 17.38
CA SER A 160 20.92 7.43 16.96
C SER A 160 21.82 7.33 15.71
N ASN A 161 21.98 8.46 15.01
CA ASN A 161 22.87 8.54 13.86
C ASN A 161 24.32 8.12 14.20
N ALA A 162 24.80 8.45 15.41
CA ALA A 162 26.14 8.08 15.86
C ALA A 162 26.29 6.56 16.01
N GLU A 163 25.30 5.89 16.60
CA GLU A 163 25.28 4.43 16.74
C GLU A 163 25.19 3.75 15.36
N ILE A 164 24.41 4.29 14.43
CA ILE A 164 24.30 3.76 13.06
C ILE A 164 25.66 3.89 12.34
N ILE A 165 26.33 5.04 12.42
CA ILE A 165 27.66 5.25 11.81
C ILE A 165 28.66 4.22 12.35
N GLN A 166 28.69 4.02 13.66
CA GLN A 166 29.59 3.04 14.28
C GLN A 166 29.32 1.60 13.82
N LEU A 167 28.05 1.22 13.70
CA LEU A 167 27.65 -0.10 13.19
C LEU A 167 28.10 -0.29 11.73
N LEU A 168 27.91 0.69 10.87
CA LEU A 168 28.32 0.63 9.46
C LEU A 168 29.85 0.52 9.32
N GLN A 169 30.62 1.25 10.13
CA GLN A 169 32.09 1.20 10.13
C GLN A 169 32.61 -0.17 10.59
N SER A 170 32.08 -0.71 11.69
CA SER A 170 32.50 -2.02 12.21
C SER A 170 32.23 -3.16 11.23
N ASN A 171 31.06 -3.18 10.59
CA ASN A 171 30.72 -4.18 9.57
C ASN A 171 31.63 -4.08 8.33
N SER A 172 32.04 -2.87 7.95
CA SER A 172 32.94 -2.64 6.81
C SER A 172 34.36 -3.15 7.08
N ASN A 173 34.89 -2.90 8.29
CA ASN A 173 36.23 -3.36 8.68
C ASN A 173 36.29 -4.89 8.77
N ASN A 174 35.29 -5.52 9.39
CA ASN A 174 35.20 -6.98 9.48
C ASN A 174 35.13 -7.65 8.09
N ALA A 175 34.45 -7.03 7.13
CA ALA A 175 34.37 -7.52 5.76
C ALA A 175 35.69 -7.39 4.96
N GLN A 176 36.57 -6.47 5.35
CA GLN A 176 37.90 -6.30 4.74
C GLN A 176 38.92 -7.29 5.32
N GLU A 177 38.91 -7.49 6.65
CA GLU A 177 39.79 -8.45 7.33
C GLU A 177 39.53 -9.90 6.89
N GLY A 178 38.25 -10.30 6.73
CA GLY A 178 37.88 -11.63 6.25
C GLY A 178 38.30 -11.94 4.80
N LYS A 179 38.63 -10.91 4.00
CA LYS A 179 39.17 -11.05 2.63
C LYS A 179 40.69 -11.13 2.57
N THR A 180 41.39 -10.72 3.64
CA THR A 180 42.86 -10.74 3.68
C THR A 180 43.42 -12.04 4.23
N GLN A 181 42.57 -12.90 4.80
CA GLN A 181 42.95 -14.16 5.45
C GLN A 181 42.59 -15.44 4.66
N ASN A 182 42.08 -15.32 3.42
CA ASN A 182 41.78 -16.46 2.54
C ASN A 182 42.61 -16.42 1.25
#